data_AF-A0A6F9AX70-F1
#
_entry.id   AF-A0A6F9AX70-F1
#
_cell.length_a   1.000
_cell.length_b   1.000
_cell.length_c   1.000
_cell.angle_alpha   90.00
_cell.angle_beta   90.00
_cell.angle_gamma   90.00
#
_symmetry.space_group_name_H-M   'P 1'
#
loop_
_entity.id
_entity.type
_entity.pdbx_description
1 polymer ?
#
loop_
_entity_poly.entity_id
_entity_poly.type
_entity_poly.pdbx_seq_one_letter_code
_entity_poly.pdbx_strand_id
1 'polypeptide(L)'
;MASSPFKLRLILEEGGIKRMILPERPASVDQLIILLRTQFDIPYTIDIQFQNSQSDSQFCKLTCIDDLPNRGTIKLLILEDAMASSGVSLSNPHLSTSQHPGQPSDNFEAQTFSHDLELVLTRNQRQQILDGVAKAMYERNEYPSECDFEDVAEALVHRHKCLADNGSPKGWEGWKNGLKFKVGKYRMKLGRERCPEMKKTHKDLAVINHCMGKTFALRRQEILNSSPEIQTVEMAGTISRNLQRSFFAALDHHTERLLALSREVQGQMGSFGLRLSAILKTYDEMQSRNVNVSLTAALHCLPALLCESDSEVFKTCKERESRNPGVLIGPVCIHAIISDDEDAVSLQPHQVSIILEDRVVMHSFQSWPDAFLALFGLVYALHLDYPKPMSGSFLFIQQVFLNIDSKRLT
;
A
#
# COMPACT_ATOMS: atom_id res chain seq x y z
N MET A 1 -19.91 -39.22 21.74
CA MET A 1 -19.06 -38.12 22.28
C MET A 1 -19.66 -36.83 21.78
N ALA A 2 -20.02 -35.89 22.66
CA ALA A 2 -20.65 -34.64 22.24
C ALA A 2 -19.62 -33.76 21.50
N SER A 3 -19.80 -33.56 20.19
CA SER A 3 -18.98 -32.66 19.38
C SER A 3 -19.09 -31.24 19.95
N SER A 4 -17.97 -30.57 20.19
CA SER A 4 -17.98 -29.20 20.68
C SER A 4 -18.54 -28.28 19.58
N PRO A 5 -19.60 -27.49 19.84
CA PRO A 5 -20.22 -26.67 18.81
C PRO A 5 -19.25 -25.62 18.27
N PHE A 6 -19.26 -25.42 16.95
CA PHE A 6 -18.38 -24.50 16.24
C PHE A 6 -18.96 -23.08 16.33
N LYS A 7 -18.28 -22.18 17.06
CA LYS A 7 -18.79 -20.86 17.41
C LYS A 7 -18.00 -19.77 16.69
N LEU A 8 -18.69 -18.92 15.96
CA LEU A 8 -18.08 -17.82 15.20
C LEU A 8 -18.63 -16.47 15.68
N ARG A 9 -17.71 -15.50 15.82
CA ARG A 9 -18.04 -14.08 15.95
C ARG A 9 -17.89 -13.43 14.58
N LEU A 10 -18.97 -12.86 14.06
CA LEU A 10 -19.07 -12.24 12.75
C LEU A 10 -18.97 -10.73 12.88
N ILE A 11 -18.13 -10.10 12.07
CA ILE A 11 -18.07 -8.64 11.91
C ILE A 11 -18.60 -8.32 10.51
N LEU A 12 -19.72 -7.61 10.46
CA LEU A 12 -20.33 -7.11 9.23
C LEU A 12 -19.66 -5.79 8.81
N GLU A 13 -19.70 -5.45 7.52
CA GLU A 13 -19.11 -4.19 7.02
C GLU A 13 -19.71 -2.93 7.67
N GLU A 14 -21.01 -2.95 7.98
CA GLU A 14 -21.71 -1.86 8.69
C GLU A 14 -21.28 -1.72 10.18
N GLY A 15 -20.25 -2.44 10.62
CA GLY A 15 -19.75 -2.43 12.00
C GLY A 15 -20.56 -3.27 12.99
N GLY A 16 -21.62 -3.94 12.53
CA GLY A 16 -22.44 -4.83 13.35
C GLY A 16 -21.73 -6.15 13.70
N ILE A 17 -21.84 -6.60 14.95
CA ILE A 17 -21.28 -7.89 15.40
C ILE A 17 -22.40 -8.90 15.63
N LYS A 18 -22.36 -10.04 14.94
CA LYS A 18 -23.30 -11.16 15.12
C LYS A 18 -22.58 -12.42 15.59
N ARG A 19 -23.32 -13.38 16.16
CA ARG A 19 -22.79 -14.67 16.59
C ARG A 19 -23.47 -15.78 15.81
N MET A 20 -22.69 -16.75 15.36
CA MET A 20 -23.17 -17.95 14.68
C MET A 20 -22.69 -19.17 15.44
N ILE A 21 -23.59 -20.12 15.66
CA ILE A 21 -23.29 -21.40 16.29
C ILE A 21 -23.67 -22.48 15.29
N LEU A 22 -22.69 -23.22 14.83
CA LEU A 22 -22.87 -24.37 13.97
C LEU A 22 -22.75 -25.65 14.80
N PRO A 23 -23.55 -26.68 14.50
CA PRO A 23 -23.49 -27.96 15.20
C PRO A 23 -22.12 -28.62 15.00
N GLU A 24 -21.53 -28.46 13.81
CA GLU A 24 -20.23 -29.03 13.43
C GLU A 24 -19.43 -28.04 12.57
N ARG A 25 -18.13 -28.30 12.41
CA ARG A 25 -17.23 -27.52 11.56
C ARG A 25 -17.61 -27.74 10.07
N PRO A 26 -17.73 -26.69 9.26
CA PRO A 26 -17.90 -26.84 7.81
C PRO A 26 -16.76 -27.64 7.16
N ALA A 27 -17.04 -28.34 6.08
CA ALA A 27 -16.06 -29.12 5.31
C ALA A 27 -15.19 -28.25 4.38
N SER A 28 -15.64 -27.05 4.02
CA SER A 28 -14.90 -26.10 3.20
C SER A 28 -15.28 -24.64 3.49
N VAL A 29 -14.46 -23.71 2.99
CA VAL A 29 -14.75 -22.27 3.06
C VAL A 29 -16.03 -21.93 2.27
N ASP A 30 -16.23 -22.54 1.10
CA ASP A 30 -17.45 -22.34 0.30
C ASP A 30 -18.71 -22.79 1.03
N GLN A 31 -18.65 -23.93 1.74
CA GLN A 31 -19.77 -24.39 2.56
C GLN A 31 -20.08 -23.41 3.70
N LEU A 32 -19.04 -22.82 4.32
CA LEU A 32 -19.22 -21.77 5.32
C LEU A 32 -19.88 -20.51 4.72
N ILE A 33 -19.47 -20.08 3.52
CA ILE A 33 -20.07 -18.94 2.80
C ILE A 33 -21.56 -19.20 2.53
N ILE A 34 -21.93 -20.39 2.06
CA ILE A 34 -23.33 -20.76 1.79
C ILE A 34 -24.17 -20.69 3.09
N LEU A 35 -23.65 -21.24 4.19
CA LEU A 35 -24.33 -21.21 5.49
C LEU A 35 -24.52 -19.78 6.02
N LEU A 36 -23.52 -18.92 5.84
CA LEU A 36 -23.58 -17.51 6.24
C LEU A 36 -24.62 -16.73 5.44
N ARG A 37 -24.63 -16.91 4.11
CA ARG A 37 -25.61 -16.26 3.23
C ARG A 37 -27.04 -16.69 3.57
N THR A 38 -27.22 -17.99 3.83
CA THR A 38 -28.54 -18.55 4.17
C THR A 38 -29.03 -18.10 5.54
N GLN A 39 -28.16 -18.10 6.56
CA GLN A 39 -28.56 -17.80 7.94
C GLN A 39 -28.79 -16.30 8.19
N PHE A 40 -28.06 -15.43 7.49
CA PHE A 40 -28.14 -13.99 7.69
C PHE A 40 -28.84 -13.25 6.55
N ASP A 41 -29.46 -13.99 5.62
CA ASP A 41 -30.18 -13.48 4.45
C ASP A 41 -29.35 -12.47 3.64
N ILE A 42 -28.11 -12.86 3.29
CA ILE A 42 -27.17 -12.00 2.58
C ILE A 42 -27.34 -12.25 1.07
N PRO A 43 -27.91 -11.29 0.31
CA PRO A 43 -28.23 -11.49 -1.10
C PRO A 43 -26.98 -11.43 -2.00
N TYR A 44 -25.88 -10.85 -1.52
CA TYR A 44 -24.65 -10.61 -2.28
C TYR A 44 -23.60 -11.71 -2.11
N THR A 45 -22.66 -11.76 -3.06
CA THR A 45 -21.46 -12.59 -2.94
C THR A 45 -20.55 -12.00 -1.87
N ILE A 46 -20.00 -12.86 -1.01
CA ILE A 46 -19.18 -12.43 0.13
C ILE A 46 -17.85 -13.18 0.15
N ASP A 47 -16.81 -12.47 0.56
CA ASP A 47 -15.52 -13.03 0.92
C ASP A 47 -15.35 -13.04 2.45
N ILE A 48 -14.54 -13.96 2.97
CA ILE A 48 -14.33 -14.12 4.42
C ILE A 48 -12.88 -13.82 4.75
N GLN A 49 -12.69 -12.94 5.75
CA GLN A 49 -11.42 -12.80 6.45
C GLN A 49 -11.51 -13.34 7.88
N PHE A 50 -10.43 -13.89 8.41
CA PHE A 50 -10.35 -14.39 9.78
C PHE A 50 -9.22 -13.76 10.58
N GLN A 51 -9.39 -13.72 11.89
CA GLN A 51 -8.38 -13.24 12.83
C GLN A 51 -7.43 -14.38 13.20
N ASN A 52 -6.15 -14.30 12.80
CA ASN A 52 -5.13 -15.29 13.13
C ASN A 52 -4.60 -15.08 14.56
N SER A 53 -4.43 -16.15 15.34
CA SER A 53 -4.09 -16.11 16.77
C SER A 53 -2.68 -15.58 17.11
N GLN A 54 -1.88 -15.16 16.12
CA GLN A 54 -0.53 -14.62 16.32
C GLN A 54 -0.46 -13.09 16.36
N SER A 55 -1.54 -12.39 16.01
CA SER A 55 -1.62 -10.93 16.12
C SER A 55 -3.08 -10.49 16.29
N ASP A 56 -3.42 -9.94 17.45
CA ASP A 56 -4.80 -9.64 17.86
C ASP A 56 -5.45 -8.47 17.05
N SER A 57 -4.90 -8.07 15.91
CA SER A 57 -5.37 -6.89 15.15
C SER A 57 -5.33 -7.03 13.62
N GLN A 58 -4.93 -8.18 13.06
CA GLN A 58 -4.87 -8.37 11.60
C GLN A 58 -5.87 -9.44 11.13
N PHE A 59 -6.60 -9.10 10.06
CA PHE A 59 -7.54 -9.99 9.37
C PHE A 59 -6.90 -10.47 8.05
N CYS A 60 -6.91 -11.78 7.80
CA CYS A 60 -6.38 -12.40 6.59
C CYS A 60 -7.48 -13.12 5.82
N LYS A 61 -7.39 -13.23 4.49
CA LYS A 61 -8.36 -13.99 3.68
C LYS A 61 -8.35 -15.45 4.11
N LEU A 62 -9.54 -16.01 4.35
CA LEU A 62 -9.71 -17.40 4.73
C LEU A 62 -9.71 -18.28 3.46
N THR A 63 -8.63 -19.01 3.21
CA THR A 63 -8.53 -19.93 2.06
C THR A 63 -8.66 -21.40 2.45
N CYS A 64 -8.42 -21.74 3.72
CA CYS A 64 -8.59 -23.08 4.25
C CYS A 64 -9.50 -23.06 5.47
N ILE A 65 -10.49 -23.96 5.52
CA ILE A 65 -11.40 -24.01 6.66
C ILE A 65 -10.66 -24.35 7.95
N ASP A 66 -9.58 -25.15 7.87
CA ASP A 66 -8.76 -25.63 8.99
C ASP A 66 -8.04 -24.51 9.77
N ASP A 67 -7.87 -23.34 9.17
CA ASP A 67 -7.25 -22.18 9.81
C ASP A 67 -8.13 -21.54 10.89
N LEU A 68 -9.44 -21.83 10.91
CA LEU A 68 -10.36 -21.31 11.91
C LEU A 68 -10.32 -22.12 13.22
N PRO A 69 -10.08 -21.50 14.39
CA PRO A 69 -10.28 -22.20 15.65
C PRO A 69 -11.78 -22.49 15.89
N ASN A 70 -12.09 -23.48 16.74
CA ASN A 70 -13.49 -23.78 17.13
C ASN A 70 -14.26 -22.59 17.74
N ARG A 71 -13.52 -21.57 18.18
CA ARG A 71 -14.03 -20.26 18.59
C ARG A 71 -13.25 -19.19 17.85
N GLY A 72 -13.74 -18.76 16.68
CA GLY A 72 -13.05 -17.81 15.79
C GLY A 72 -13.80 -16.50 15.59
N THR A 73 -13.07 -15.45 15.19
CA THR A 73 -13.64 -14.19 14.71
C THR A 73 -13.42 -14.09 13.21
N ILE A 74 -14.48 -13.85 12.46
CA ILE A 74 -14.43 -13.62 11.01
C ILE A 74 -15.10 -12.30 10.64
N LYS A 75 -14.59 -11.67 9.58
CA LYS A 75 -15.12 -10.45 8.98
C LYS A 75 -15.64 -10.78 7.59
N LEU A 76 -16.86 -10.34 7.28
CA LEU A 76 -17.44 -10.49 5.95
C LEU A 76 -17.06 -9.27 5.11
N LEU A 77 -16.67 -9.52 3.86
CA LEU A 77 -16.47 -8.49 2.85
C LEU A 77 -17.53 -8.68 1.78
N ILE A 78 -18.27 -7.63 1.46
CA ILE A 78 -19.27 -7.67 0.40
C ILE A 78 -18.51 -7.50 -0.91
N LEU A 79 -18.66 -8.46 -1.81
CA LEU A 79 -18.23 -8.30 -3.19
C LEU A 79 -19.44 -7.71 -3.92
N GLU A 80 -19.35 -6.45 -4.33
CA GLU A 80 -20.41 -5.80 -5.11
C GLU A 80 -20.60 -6.56 -6.43
N ASP A 81 -21.67 -7.37 -6.49
CA ASP A 81 -22.23 -7.80 -7.77
C ASP A 81 -23.19 -6.71 -8.25
N ALA A 82 -22.86 -6.13 -9.41
CA ALA A 82 -23.73 -5.20 -10.12
C ALA A 82 -25.11 -5.84 -10.36
N MET A 83 -26.12 -5.42 -9.61
CA MET A 83 -27.51 -5.79 -9.87
C MET A 83 -28.29 -4.58 -10.39
N ALA A 84 -28.61 -4.59 -11.68
CA ALA A 84 -29.99 -4.75 -12.15
C ALA A 84 -30.12 -4.62 -13.68
N SER A 85 -30.64 -5.66 -14.34
CA SER A 85 -31.81 -5.53 -15.22
C SER A 85 -32.31 -6.92 -15.65
N SER A 86 -33.48 -7.28 -15.14
CA SER A 86 -34.37 -8.33 -15.61
C SER A 86 -34.94 -8.03 -17.02
N GLY A 87 -35.28 -9.07 -17.80
CA GLY A 87 -36.09 -8.88 -19.03
C GLY A 87 -35.91 -9.89 -20.17
N VAL A 88 -36.34 -11.14 -19.97
CA VAL A 88 -37.07 -12.03 -20.91
C VAL A 88 -36.80 -11.93 -22.43
N SER A 89 -36.33 -13.02 -23.07
CA SER A 89 -37.18 -13.84 -23.97
C SER A 89 -36.42 -14.99 -24.65
N LEU A 90 -37.04 -16.17 -24.57
CA LEU A 90 -36.77 -17.38 -25.34
C LEU A 90 -37.24 -17.20 -26.79
N SER A 91 -36.42 -17.58 -27.78
CA SER A 91 -36.86 -18.29 -29.00
C SER A 91 -35.71 -18.53 -30.00
N ASN A 92 -35.34 -19.81 -30.19
CA ASN A 92 -35.02 -20.40 -31.51
C ASN A 92 -36.37 -20.57 -32.27
N PRO A 93 -36.47 -20.85 -33.60
CA PRO A 93 -35.55 -21.65 -34.44
C PRO A 93 -35.44 -21.25 -35.95
N HIS A 94 -34.81 -22.16 -36.72
CA HIS A 94 -34.79 -22.42 -38.17
C HIS A 94 -33.57 -21.91 -38.99
N LEU A 95 -32.68 -22.81 -39.47
CA LEU A 95 -32.74 -23.77 -40.62
C LEU A 95 -32.61 -23.03 -41.97
N SER A 96 -31.58 -23.22 -42.80
CA SER A 96 -31.38 -24.37 -43.71
C SER A 96 -30.01 -24.23 -44.41
N THR A 97 -29.13 -25.24 -44.44
CA THR A 97 -28.99 -26.31 -45.48
C THR A 97 -27.96 -25.98 -46.58
N SER A 98 -26.91 -26.80 -46.68
CA SER A 98 -26.42 -27.46 -47.92
C SER A 98 -25.20 -28.33 -47.57
N GLN A 99 -25.36 -29.65 -47.40
CA GLN A 99 -25.04 -30.70 -48.41
C GLN A 99 -23.67 -30.54 -49.09
N HIS A 100 -22.70 -31.39 -48.71
CA HIS A 100 -22.24 -32.50 -49.57
C HIS A 100 -21.37 -33.52 -48.79
N PRO A 101 -21.39 -34.83 -49.17
CA PRO A 101 -20.77 -35.93 -48.46
C PRO A 101 -19.45 -36.38 -49.12
N GLY A 102 -18.56 -36.99 -48.33
CA GLY A 102 -17.40 -37.72 -48.85
C GLY A 102 -16.48 -38.24 -47.75
N GLN A 103 -16.61 -39.53 -47.41
CA GLN A 103 -15.45 -40.32 -46.98
C GLN A 103 -14.74 -40.85 -48.24
N PRO A 104 -13.44 -41.13 -48.15
CA PRO A 104 -13.06 -42.52 -47.95
C PRO A 104 -12.05 -42.70 -46.82
N SER A 105 -12.19 -43.87 -46.18
CA SER A 105 -11.19 -44.50 -45.33
C SER A 105 -9.87 -44.68 -46.09
N ASP A 106 -8.76 -44.42 -45.42
CA ASP A 106 -7.55 -45.21 -45.62
C ASP A 106 -6.81 -45.36 -44.30
N ASN A 107 -6.62 -46.61 -43.91
CA ASN A 107 -5.87 -47.04 -42.76
C ASN A 107 -4.39 -46.67 -42.95
N PHE A 108 -3.90 -45.75 -42.15
CA PHE A 108 -2.48 -45.72 -41.80
C PHE A 108 -2.35 -46.26 -40.39
N GLU A 109 -2.01 -47.55 -40.29
CA GLU A 109 -1.47 -48.15 -39.06
C GLU A 109 -0.13 -47.47 -38.77
N ALA A 110 -0.19 -46.34 -38.05
CA ALA A 110 0.96 -45.87 -37.31
C ALA A 110 1.12 -46.82 -36.12
N GLN A 111 2.16 -47.66 -36.19
CA GLN A 111 2.69 -48.47 -35.11
C GLN A 111 2.46 -47.80 -33.76
N THR A 112 1.74 -48.49 -32.88
CA THR A 112 1.74 -48.21 -31.45
C THR A 112 3.17 -48.38 -30.94
N PHE A 113 3.94 -47.30 -30.94
CA PHE A 113 5.11 -47.17 -30.10
C PHE A 113 4.60 -47.02 -28.66
N SER A 114 4.33 -48.17 -28.05
CA SER A 114 4.48 -48.33 -26.61
C SER A 114 5.94 -48.07 -26.29
N HIS A 115 6.21 -46.91 -25.71
CA HIS A 115 7.07 -46.75 -24.54
C HIS A 115 6.96 -45.31 -24.07
N ASP A 116 6.46 -45.15 -22.84
CA ASP A 116 6.80 -44.07 -21.94
C ASP A 116 8.31 -43.79 -22.03
N LEU A 117 8.72 -42.80 -22.83
CA LEU A 117 9.89 -42.01 -22.47
C LEU A 117 9.38 -40.83 -21.67
N GLU A 118 9.04 -41.09 -20.40
CA GLU A 118 9.19 -40.06 -19.39
C GLU A 118 10.61 -39.51 -19.54
N LEU A 119 10.72 -38.25 -19.95
CA LEU A 119 11.99 -37.54 -19.99
C LEU A 119 12.44 -37.32 -18.54
N VAL A 120 13.08 -38.34 -17.96
CA VAL A 120 13.64 -38.24 -16.62
C VAL A 120 14.85 -37.32 -16.70
N LEU A 121 14.63 -36.04 -16.40
CA LEU A 121 15.71 -35.09 -16.25
C LEU A 121 16.71 -35.62 -15.23
N THR A 122 17.98 -35.63 -15.60
CA THR A 122 19.02 -35.85 -14.60
C THR A 122 18.96 -34.74 -13.57
N ARG A 123 19.32 -35.05 -12.33
CA ARG A 123 19.41 -34.06 -11.24
C ARG A 123 20.19 -32.80 -11.66
N ASN A 124 21.22 -32.95 -12.48
CA ASN A 124 22.06 -31.85 -12.93
C ASN A 124 21.32 -30.94 -13.94
N GLN A 125 20.62 -31.52 -14.92
CA GLN A 125 19.80 -30.78 -15.88
C GLN A 125 18.65 -30.03 -15.19
N ARG A 126 17.98 -30.67 -14.22
CA ARG A 126 16.94 -30.00 -13.41
C ARG A 126 17.51 -28.79 -12.66
N GLN A 127 18.71 -28.90 -12.11
CA GLN A 127 19.35 -27.79 -11.40
C GLN A 127 19.77 -26.65 -12.33
N GLN A 128 20.27 -26.94 -13.53
CA GLN A 128 20.64 -25.92 -14.51
C GLN A 128 19.43 -25.10 -14.98
N ILE A 129 18.29 -25.76 -15.22
CA ILE A 129 17.03 -25.09 -15.58
C ILE A 129 16.58 -24.20 -14.42
N LEU A 130 16.54 -24.73 -13.19
CA LEU A 130 16.17 -23.94 -12.02
C LEU A 130 17.10 -22.75 -11.78
N ASP A 131 18.41 -22.90 -11.98
CA ASP A 131 19.38 -21.81 -11.83
C ASP A 131 19.19 -20.72 -12.91
N GLY A 132 18.95 -21.11 -14.16
CA GLY A 132 18.70 -20.17 -15.26
C GLY A 132 17.40 -19.39 -15.07
N VAL A 133 16.32 -20.08 -14.73
CA VAL A 133 15.00 -19.46 -14.50
C VAL A 133 15.02 -18.61 -13.23
N ALA A 134 15.63 -19.07 -12.14
CA ALA A 134 15.74 -18.28 -10.91
C ALA A 134 16.54 -16.99 -11.10
N LYS A 135 17.61 -17.03 -11.92
CA LYS A 135 18.36 -15.82 -12.27
C LYS A 135 17.48 -14.83 -13.03
N ALA A 136 16.77 -15.28 -14.07
CA ALA A 136 15.89 -14.43 -14.87
C ALA A 136 14.71 -13.86 -14.06
N MET A 137 14.15 -14.67 -13.13
CA MET A 137 13.13 -14.21 -12.19
C MET A 137 13.67 -13.12 -11.28
N TYR A 138 14.85 -13.33 -10.69
CA TYR A 138 15.47 -12.35 -9.79
C TYR A 138 15.81 -11.03 -10.50
N GLU A 139 16.28 -11.09 -11.76
CA GLU A 139 16.57 -9.89 -12.56
C GLU A 139 15.32 -9.09 -12.92
N ARG A 140 14.14 -9.72 -12.93
CA ARG A 140 12.85 -9.06 -13.14
C ARG A 140 12.20 -8.56 -11.85
N ASN A 141 12.33 -9.31 -10.76
CA ASN A 141 11.80 -8.98 -9.44
C ASN A 141 12.70 -9.61 -8.37
N GLU A 142 13.31 -8.78 -7.50
CA GLU A 142 14.21 -9.27 -6.45
C GLU A 142 13.46 -10.04 -5.33
N TYR A 143 12.16 -9.80 -5.21
CA TYR A 143 11.24 -10.43 -4.26
C TYR A 143 9.96 -10.92 -4.96
N PRO A 144 10.05 -11.98 -5.78
CA PRO A 144 8.87 -12.56 -6.41
C PRO A 144 7.86 -13.01 -5.36
N SER A 145 6.60 -12.69 -5.60
CA SER A 145 5.45 -13.13 -4.82
C SER A 145 5.17 -14.62 -5.03
N GLU A 146 4.29 -15.20 -4.20
CA GLU A 146 3.82 -16.58 -4.41
C GLU A 146 3.23 -16.77 -5.81
N CYS A 147 2.45 -15.81 -6.30
CA CYS A 147 1.85 -15.84 -7.63
C CYS A 147 2.92 -15.86 -8.73
N ASP A 148 3.99 -15.07 -8.61
CA ASP A 148 5.08 -15.06 -9.59
C ASP A 148 5.77 -16.43 -9.71
N PHE A 149 5.90 -17.16 -8.60
CA PHE A 149 6.47 -18.51 -8.63
C PHE A 149 5.50 -19.54 -9.21
N GLU A 150 4.19 -19.35 -9.01
CA GLU A 150 3.14 -20.18 -9.63
C GLU A 150 3.11 -19.97 -11.14
N ASP A 151 3.00 -18.71 -11.60
CA ASP A 151 2.93 -18.36 -13.01
C ASP A 151 4.14 -18.84 -13.79
N VAL A 152 5.35 -18.68 -13.24
CA VAL A 152 6.59 -19.10 -13.91
C VAL A 152 6.73 -20.63 -13.92
N ALA A 153 6.35 -21.31 -12.84
CA ALA A 153 6.40 -22.77 -12.79
C ALA A 153 5.36 -23.41 -13.72
N GLU A 154 4.15 -22.84 -13.75
CA GLU A 154 3.08 -23.27 -14.65
C GLU A 154 3.46 -23.01 -16.11
N ALA A 155 3.96 -21.81 -16.44
CA ALA A 155 4.41 -21.49 -17.80
C ALA A 155 5.56 -22.40 -18.27
N LEU A 156 6.48 -22.77 -17.36
CA LEU A 156 7.60 -23.67 -17.65
C LEU A 156 7.09 -25.07 -18.03
N VAL A 157 6.17 -25.63 -17.24
CA VAL A 157 5.62 -26.98 -17.48
C VAL A 157 4.61 -26.99 -18.63
N HIS A 158 3.81 -25.94 -18.79
CA HIS A 158 2.87 -25.80 -19.90
C HIS A 158 3.62 -25.74 -21.24
N ARG A 159 4.72 -24.99 -21.30
CA ARG A 159 5.57 -24.88 -22.50
C ARG A 159 6.35 -26.16 -22.77
N HIS A 160 6.74 -26.89 -21.73
CA HIS A 160 7.51 -28.12 -21.82
C HIS A 160 6.82 -29.23 -21.01
N LYS A 161 5.79 -29.85 -21.59
CA LYS A 161 4.98 -30.87 -20.92
C LYS A 161 5.79 -32.04 -20.35
N CYS A 162 6.95 -32.34 -20.96
CA CYS A 162 7.89 -33.35 -20.48
C CYS A 162 8.59 -33.02 -19.15
N LEU A 163 8.42 -31.80 -18.63
CA LEU A 163 8.95 -31.37 -17.33
C LEU A 163 7.96 -31.58 -16.18
N ALA A 164 6.73 -32.01 -16.44
CA ALA A 164 5.71 -32.17 -15.39
C ALA A 164 6.18 -33.13 -14.27
N ASP A 165 5.95 -32.74 -13.02
CA ASP A 165 6.26 -33.56 -11.85
C ASP A 165 5.23 -34.68 -11.68
N ASN A 166 5.70 -35.91 -11.65
CA ASN A 166 4.86 -37.10 -11.41
C ASN A 166 4.32 -37.08 -9.97
N GLY A 167 3.00 -37.09 -9.81
CA GLY A 167 2.32 -37.19 -8.50
C GLY A 167 1.87 -35.86 -7.88
N SER A 168 2.07 -34.72 -8.55
CA SER A 168 1.44 -33.45 -8.16
C SER A 168 0.17 -33.22 -8.98
N PRO A 169 -0.98 -32.86 -8.38
CA PRO A 169 -2.23 -32.61 -9.12
C PRO A 169 -2.11 -31.47 -10.14
N LYS A 170 -1.14 -30.56 -9.98
CA LYS A 170 -0.88 -29.45 -10.91
C LYS A 170 0.33 -29.68 -11.82
N GLY A 171 1.17 -30.67 -11.54
CA GLY A 171 2.36 -31.01 -12.37
C GLY A 171 3.53 -30.02 -12.31
N TRP A 172 3.42 -28.86 -11.65
CA TRP A 172 4.49 -27.84 -11.58
C TRP A 172 4.94 -27.48 -10.16
N GLU A 173 4.36 -28.08 -9.13
CA GLU A 173 4.58 -27.73 -7.72
C GLU A 173 6.04 -27.94 -7.25
N GLY A 174 6.73 -28.97 -7.75
CA GLY A 174 8.14 -29.20 -7.45
C GLY A 174 9.07 -28.23 -8.17
N TRP A 175 8.66 -27.68 -9.31
CA TRP A 175 9.36 -26.57 -9.96
C TRP A 175 9.18 -25.27 -9.21
N LYS A 176 7.95 -24.95 -8.76
CA LYS A 176 7.67 -23.79 -7.90
C LYS A 176 8.57 -23.76 -6.67
N ASN A 177 8.60 -24.85 -5.92
CA ASN A 177 9.41 -24.96 -4.70
C ASN A 177 10.92 -24.90 -4.99
N GLY A 178 11.36 -25.49 -6.11
CA GLY A 178 12.74 -25.37 -6.58
C GLY A 178 13.14 -23.93 -6.91
N LEU A 179 12.27 -23.18 -7.57
CA LEU A 179 12.48 -21.78 -7.94
C LEU A 179 12.55 -20.88 -6.69
N LYS A 180 11.65 -21.05 -5.74
CA LYS A 180 11.69 -20.35 -4.44
C LYS A 180 13.03 -20.51 -3.73
N PHE A 181 13.52 -21.75 -3.68
CA PHE A 181 14.80 -22.05 -3.06
C PHE A 181 15.98 -21.40 -3.81
N LYS A 182 15.99 -21.49 -5.14
CA LYS A 182 17.08 -20.94 -5.97
C LYS A 182 17.10 -19.42 -5.98
N VAL A 183 15.94 -18.77 -6.13
CA VAL A 183 15.82 -17.31 -6.03
C VAL A 183 16.25 -16.82 -4.65
N GLY A 184 15.85 -17.53 -3.58
CA GLY A 184 16.34 -17.23 -2.23
C GLY A 184 17.85 -17.32 -2.10
N LYS A 185 18.49 -18.34 -2.68
CA LYS A 185 19.95 -18.51 -2.71
C LYS A 185 20.63 -17.41 -3.53
N TYR A 186 20.06 -17.03 -4.67
CA TYR A 186 20.58 -15.97 -5.55
C TYR A 186 20.53 -14.61 -4.86
N ARG A 187 19.40 -14.30 -4.21
CA ARG A 187 19.21 -13.10 -3.38
C ARG A 187 20.20 -13.02 -2.23
N MET A 188 20.42 -14.13 -1.52
CA MET A 188 21.43 -14.18 -0.44
C MET A 188 22.85 -13.98 -0.96
N LYS A 189 23.18 -14.51 -2.14
CA LYS A 189 24.49 -14.31 -2.77
C LYS A 189 24.72 -12.84 -3.12
N LEU A 190 23.77 -12.20 -3.81
CA LEU A 190 23.85 -10.80 -4.20
C LEU A 190 23.75 -9.84 -3.02
N GLY A 191 22.92 -10.14 -2.02
CA GLY A 191 22.84 -9.38 -0.76
C GLY A 191 24.17 -9.33 -0.02
N ARG A 192 24.94 -10.43 -0.04
CA ARG A 192 26.31 -10.48 0.53
C ARG A 192 27.33 -9.69 -0.29
N GLU A 193 27.11 -9.52 -1.59
CA GLU A 193 27.94 -8.66 -2.44
C GLU A 193 27.65 -7.18 -2.18
N ARG A 194 26.37 -6.82 -2.03
CA ARG A 194 25.92 -5.45 -1.68
C ARG A 194 26.25 -5.04 -0.24
N CYS A 195 26.29 -5.99 0.70
CA CYS A 195 26.63 -5.76 2.10
C CYS A 195 27.66 -6.79 2.60
N PRO A 196 28.97 -6.49 2.50
CA PRO A 196 30.04 -7.37 2.95
C PRO A 196 29.94 -7.71 4.44
N GLU A 197 29.33 -6.83 5.25
CA GLU A 197 29.04 -7.03 6.67
C GLU A 197 28.19 -8.29 6.92
N MET A 198 27.33 -8.67 5.97
CA MET A 198 26.53 -9.90 6.06
C MET A 198 27.37 -11.18 5.91
N LYS A 199 28.63 -11.07 5.49
CA LYS A 199 29.59 -12.21 5.39
C LYS A 199 30.33 -12.46 6.71
N LYS A 200 30.29 -11.53 7.68
CA LYS A 200 31.01 -11.67 8.95
C LYS A 200 30.26 -12.57 9.93
N THR A 201 31.01 -13.34 10.72
CA THR A 201 30.49 -14.17 11.82
C THR A 201 29.99 -13.33 12.98
N HIS A 202 30.69 -12.25 13.31
CA HIS A 202 30.23 -11.22 14.23
C HIS A 202 29.77 -10.00 13.42
N LYS A 203 28.46 -9.78 13.39
CA LYS A 203 27.83 -8.76 12.54
C LYS A 203 27.66 -7.47 13.32
N ASP A 204 28.08 -6.35 12.73
CA ASP A 204 27.76 -5.04 13.28
C ASP A 204 26.31 -4.66 12.93
N LEU A 205 25.42 -4.67 13.93
CA LEU A 205 24.02 -4.31 13.75
C LEU A 205 23.84 -2.84 13.32
N ALA A 206 24.73 -1.93 13.70
CA ALA A 206 24.63 -0.53 13.28
C ALA A 206 24.91 -0.39 11.78
N VAL A 207 25.90 -1.10 11.26
CA VAL A 207 26.23 -1.12 9.83
C VAL A 207 25.12 -1.80 9.01
N ILE A 208 24.52 -2.86 9.54
CA ILE A 208 23.37 -3.53 8.92
C ILE A 208 22.16 -2.60 8.90
N ASN A 209 21.80 -1.98 10.02
CA ASN A 209 20.68 -1.05 10.10
C ASN A 209 20.87 0.17 9.19
N HIS A 210 22.10 0.69 9.10
CA HIS A 210 22.46 1.74 8.16
C HIS A 210 22.26 1.32 6.70
N CYS A 211 22.72 0.11 6.32
CA CYS A 211 22.50 -0.41 4.96
C CYS A 211 21.02 -0.69 4.68
N MET A 212 20.27 -1.20 5.66
CA MET A 212 18.82 -1.42 5.51
C MET A 212 18.09 -0.09 5.33
N GLY A 213 18.41 0.93 6.13
CA GLY A 213 17.84 2.28 6.03
C GLY A 213 18.05 2.91 4.65
N LYS A 214 19.25 2.76 4.06
CA LYS A 214 19.54 3.25 2.70
C LYS A 214 18.72 2.57 1.60
N THR A 215 18.34 1.31 1.80
CA THR A 215 17.55 0.53 0.82
C THR A 215 16.05 0.52 1.10
N PHE A 216 15.61 1.13 2.21
CA PHE A 216 14.23 1.08 2.68
C PHE A 216 13.26 1.77 1.72
N ALA A 217 13.64 2.93 1.16
CA ALA A 217 12.82 3.66 0.20
C ALA A 217 12.61 2.86 -1.10
N LEU A 218 13.68 2.30 -1.67
CA LEU A 218 13.61 1.50 -2.91
C LEU A 218 12.77 0.23 -2.75
N ARG A 219 12.88 -0.47 -1.61
CA ARG A 219 12.03 -1.64 -1.29
C ARG A 219 10.55 -1.29 -1.15
N ARG A 220 10.22 -0.03 -0.85
CA ARG A 220 8.85 0.44 -0.66
C ARG A 220 8.24 1.01 -1.94
N GLN A 221 9.07 1.53 -2.84
CA GLN A 221 8.68 1.95 -4.18
C GLN A 221 8.16 0.75 -5.02
N GLU A 222 8.76 -0.44 -4.86
CA GLU A 222 8.35 -1.67 -5.55
C GLU A 222 6.96 -2.17 -5.08
N ILE A 223 6.63 -1.98 -3.80
CA ILE A 223 5.33 -2.30 -3.20
C ILE A 223 4.24 -1.31 -3.68
N LEU A 224 4.59 -0.02 -3.82
CA LEU A 224 3.67 1.01 -4.31
C LEU A 224 3.37 0.89 -5.81
N ASN A 225 4.31 0.34 -6.58
CA ASN A 225 4.18 0.16 -8.04
C ASN A 225 3.45 -1.13 -8.43
N SER A 226 3.33 -2.11 -7.53
CA SER A 226 2.68 -3.40 -7.79
C SER A 226 1.16 -3.38 -7.53
N SER A 227 0.60 -2.29 -7.02
CA SER A 227 -0.86 -2.13 -6.87
C SER A 227 -1.29 -0.64 -6.88
N PRO A 228 -1.73 -0.10 -8.04
CA PRO A 228 -2.04 1.33 -8.17
C PRO A 228 -3.31 1.77 -7.40
N GLU A 229 -4.19 0.85 -6.98
CA GLU A 229 -5.43 1.18 -6.26
C GLU A 229 -5.25 1.35 -4.75
N ILE A 230 -4.08 1.05 -4.19
CA ILE A 230 -3.76 1.25 -2.76
C ILE A 230 -3.19 2.67 -2.51
N GLN A 231 -3.00 3.47 -3.56
CA GLN A 231 -2.04 4.59 -3.56
C GLN A 231 -2.37 5.83 -2.71
N THR A 232 -3.59 6.03 -2.22
CA THR A 232 -3.93 7.28 -1.48
C THR A 232 -4.34 7.07 -0.02
N VAL A 233 -5.00 5.95 0.30
CA VAL A 233 -5.68 5.81 1.60
C VAL A 233 -4.77 5.22 2.70
N GLU A 234 -3.82 4.34 2.38
CA GLU A 234 -2.98 3.70 3.42
C GLU A 234 -1.66 4.42 3.72
N MET A 235 -1.16 5.31 2.86
CA MET A 235 0.08 6.05 3.16
C MET A 235 -0.08 7.06 4.31
N ALA A 236 -1.28 7.64 4.49
CA ALA A 236 -1.63 8.45 5.66
C ALA A 236 -1.46 7.69 6.98
N GLY A 237 -1.98 6.47 7.02
CA GLY A 237 -1.92 5.59 8.18
C GLY A 237 -0.54 4.99 8.42
N THR A 238 0.36 5.10 7.44
CA THR A 238 1.71 4.53 7.48
C THR A 238 2.81 5.58 7.61
N ILE A 239 2.49 6.79 8.06
CA ILE A 239 3.49 7.63 8.75
C ILE A 239 3.78 6.88 10.05
N SER A 240 5.02 6.41 10.22
CA SER A 240 5.40 5.68 11.43
C SER A 240 4.93 6.45 12.66
N ARG A 241 4.22 5.80 13.60
CA ARG A 241 3.81 6.43 14.87
C ARG A 241 5.00 7.10 15.58
N ASN A 242 6.22 6.62 15.34
CA ASN A 242 7.44 7.25 15.84
C ASN A 242 7.75 8.56 15.12
N LEU A 243 7.60 8.62 13.79
CA LEU A 243 7.77 9.84 13.01
C LEU A 243 6.77 10.92 13.42
N GLN A 244 5.50 10.57 13.60
CA GLN A 244 4.49 11.49 14.10
C GLN A 244 4.83 12.03 15.49
N ARG A 245 5.19 11.15 16.44
CA ARG A 245 5.59 11.57 17.79
C ARG A 245 6.82 12.47 17.76
N SER A 246 7.86 12.10 17.01
CA SER A 246 9.10 12.88 16.91
C SER A 246 8.84 14.25 16.29
N PHE A 247 8.07 14.31 15.21
CA PHE A 247 7.72 15.57 14.56
C PHE A 247 6.96 16.51 15.51
N PHE A 248 5.87 16.05 16.11
CA PHE A 248 5.06 16.89 16.99
C PHE A 248 5.81 17.29 18.26
N ALA A 249 6.59 16.39 18.86
CA ALA A 249 7.40 16.72 20.02
C ALA A 249 8.47 17.78 19.71
N ALA A 250 9.12 17.68 18.55
CA ALA A 250 10.09 18.67 18.12
C ALA A 250 9.43 20.00 17.76
N LEU A 251 8.33 19.98 17.01
CA LEU A 251 7.60 21.19 16.65
C LEU A 251 7.12 21.92 17.91
N ASP A 252 6.54 21.19 18.88
CA ASP A 252 6.10 21.74 20.17
C ASP A 252 7.28 22.36 20.93
N HIS A 253 8.40 21.62 21.06
CA HIS A 253 9.61 22.09 21.71
C HIS A 253 10.19 23.38 21.10
N HIS A 254 10.11 23.52 19.77
CA HIS A 254 10.67 24.67 19.05
C HIS A 254 9.68 25.83 18.83
N THR A 255 8.39 25.62 19.09
CA THR A 255 7.32 26.58 18.77
C THR A 255 7.55 27.95 19.41
N GLU A 256 7.79 27.99 20.73
CA GLU A 256 8.00 29.26 21.43
C GLU A 256 9.22 30.02 20.88
N ARG A 257 10.30 29.30 20.56
CA ARG A 257 11.52 29.90 20.03
C ARG A 257 11.32 30.45 18.62
N LEU A 258 10.63 29.72 17.74
CA LEU A 258 10.33 30.17 16.39
C LEU A 258 9.44 31.42 16.39
N LEU A 259 8.42 31.46 17.24
CA LEU A 259 7.55 32.63 17.39
C LEU A 259 8.30 33.83 17.98
N ALA A 260 9.16 33.62 18.97
CA ALA A 260 9.99 34.67 19.54
C ALA A 260 10.95 35.27 18.51
N LEU A 261 11.65 34.42 17.76
CA LEU A 261 12.53 34.86 16.66
C LEU A 261 11.74 35.63 15.61
N SER A 262 10.56 35.14 15.22
CA SER A 262 9.67 35.80 14.26
C SER A 262 9.33 37.22 14.70
N ARG A 263 9.04 37.44 15.98
CA ARG A 263 8.75 38.77 16.54
C ARG A 263 9.97 39.69 16.53
N GLU A 264 11.16 39.15 16.75
CA GLU A 264 12.41 39.90 16.73
C GLU A 264 12.77 40.35 15.30
N VAL A 265 12.59 39.47 14.31
CA VAL A 265 13.08 39.71 12.94
C VAL A 265 12.02 40.29 11.98
N GLN A 266 10.72 40.26 12.31
CA GLN A 266 9.66 40.75 11.42
C GLN A 266 9.84 42.19 10.93
N GLY A 267 10.48 43.07 11.72
CA GLY A 267 10.76 44.45 11.32
C GLY A 267 11.98 44.63 10.40
N GLN A 268 12.76 43.57 10.18
CA GLN A 268 14.09 43.63 9.56
C GLN A 268 14.16 42.90 8.21
N MET A 269 13.14 42.11 7.86
CA MET A 269 13.19 41.14 6.74
C MET A 269 12.36 41.53 5.51
N GLY A 270 12.06 42.82 5.31
CA GLY A 270 11.33 43.30 4.14
C GLY A 270 9.98 42.60 3.94
N SER A 271 9.74 42.03 2.76
CA SER A 271 8.49 41.31 2.44
C SER A 271 8.26 40.07 3.31
N PHE A 272 9.32 39.33 3.67
CA PHE A 272 9.23 38.21 4.61
C PHE A 272 8.86 38.68 6.01
N GLY A 273 9.35 39.87 6.39
CA GLY A 273 8.97 40.53 7.64
C GLY A 273 7.48 40.88 7.71
N LEU A 274 6.92 41.40 6.61
CA LEU A 274 5.48 41.65 6.49
C LEU A 274 4.67 40.35 6.60
N ARG A 275 5.15 39.26 6.00
CA ARG A 275 4.53 37.94 6.11
C ARG A 275 4.52 37.43 7.55
N LEU A 276 5.65 37.52 8.26
CA LEU A 276 5.75 37.18 9.68
C LEU A 276 4.81 38.03 10.53
N SER A 277 4.72 39.33 10.25
CA SER A 277 3.83 40.24 10.96
C SER A 277 2.35 39.90 10.77
N ALA A 278 1.96 39.51 9.56
CA ALA A 278 0.60 39.02 9.28
C ALA A 278 0.29 37.76 10.09
N ILE A 279 1.19 36.76 10.10
CA ILE A 279 1.00 35.51 10.86
C ILE A 279 0.91 35.79 12.36
N LEU A 280 1.82 36.60 12.90
CA LEU A 280 1.85 36.94 14.33
C LEU A 280 0.62 37.73 14.77
N LYS A 281 0.14 38.65 13.93
CA LYS A 281 -1.10 39.39 14.19
C LYS A 281 -2.29 38.43 14.28
N THR A 282 -2.47 37.54 13.31
CA THR A 282 -3.54 36.53 13.35
C THR A 282 -3.41 35.62 14.57
N TYR A 283 -2.19 35.23 14.93
CA TYR A 283 -1.92 34.41 16.11
C TYR A 283 -2.28 35.11 17.43
N ASP A 284 -1.88 36.37 17.59
CA ASP A 284 -2.12 37.15 18.82
C ASP A 284 -3.61 37.53 18.98
N GLU A 285 -4.35 37.70 17.87
CA GLU A 285 -5.80 37.94 17.86
C GLU A 285 -6.61 36.69 18.22
N MET A 286 -6.13 35.50 17.85
CA MET A 286 -6.71 34.24 18.26
C MET A 286 -6.45 33.99 19.75
N GLN A 287 -7.39 34.38 20.62
CA GLN A 287 -7.39 34.05 22.06
C GLN A 287 -7.61 32.55 22.36
N SER A 288 -7.30 31.68 21.39
CA SER A 288 -7.53 30.25 21.41
C SER A 288 -6.51 29.53 22.29
N ARG A 289 -7.00 28.66 23.19
CA ARG A 289 -6.13 27.73 23.95
C ARG A 289 -5.74 26.49 23.14
N ASN A 290 -6.03 26.45 21.85
CA ASN A 290 -5.75 25.30 21.01
C ASN A 290 -4.25 25.24 20.68
N VAL A 291 -3.59 24.18 21.15
CA VAL A 291 -2.16 23.91 20.90
C VAL A 291 -1.86 23.87 19.40
N ASN A 292 -2.81 23.42 18.57
CA ASN A 292 -2.62 23.39 17.12
C ASN A 292 -2.44 24.78 16.50
N VAL A 293 -2.95 25.86 17.13
CA VAL A 293 -2.81 27.23 16.61
C VAL A 293 -1.37 27.71 16.73
N SER A 294 -0.72 27.47 17.87
CA SER A 294 0.68 27.85 18.07
C SER A 294 1.62 27.01 17.20
N LEU A 295 1.36 25.70 17.10
CA LEU A 295 2.10 24.80 16.20
C LEU A 295 1.96 25.23 14.73
N THR A 296 0.74 25.60 14.31
CA THR A 296 0.46 26.08 12.96
C THR A 296 1.16 27.41 12.70
N ALA A 297 1.08 28.38 13.62
CA ALA A 297 1.76 29.66 13.48
C ALA A 297 3.28 29.48 13.36
N ALA A 298 3.88 28.65 14.21
CA ALA A 298 5.31 28.34 14.13
C ALA A 298 5.69 27.69 12.79
N LEU A 299 4.87 26.77 12.29
CA LEU A 299 5.06 26.14 10.99
C LEU A 299 4.99 27.15 9.83
N HIS A 300 4.04 28.10 9.86
CA HIS A 300 3.93 29.15 8.86
C HIS A 300 5.04 30.21 8.95
N CYS A 301 5.61 30.45 10.12
CA CYS A 301 6.74 31.37 10.28
C CYS A 301 8.05 30.81 9.71
N LEU A 302 8.24 29.49 9.76
CA LEU A 302 9.50 28.83 9.40
C LEU A 302 10.02 29.22 7.99
N PRO A 303 9.21 29.21 6.92
CA PRO A 303 9.69 29.60 5.58
C PRO A 303 10.18 31.04 5.54
N ALA A 304 9.41 31.98 6.11
CA ALA A 304 9.79 33.38 6.13
C ALA A 304 11.07 33.64 6.95
N LEU A 305 11.28 32.90 8.05
CA LEU A 305 12.53 32.95 8.84
C LEU A 305 13.76 32.48 8.04
N LEU A 306 13.57 31.57 7.10
CA LEU A 306 14.62 31.05 6.21
C LEU A 306 14.72 31.85 4.90
N CYS A 307 14.02 32.98 4.79
CA CYS A 307 13.90 33.79 3.56
C CYS A 307 13.33 33.01 2.36
N GLU A 308 12.43 32.08 2.65
CA GLU A 308 11.73 31.23 1.68
C GLU A 308 10.26 31.66 1.51
N SER A 309 9.67 31.30 0.37
CA SER A 309 8.29 31.62 0.06
C SER A 309 7.40 30.40 0.26
N ASP A 310 6.33 30.55 1.03
CA ASP A 310 5.36 29.50 1.28
C ASP A 310 4.20 29.49 0.29
N SER A 311 4.03 30.49 -0.56
CA SER A 311 2.82 30.69 -1.39
C SER A 311 2.53 29.56 -2.39
N GLU A 312 3.56 28.89 -2.89
CA GLU A 312 3.41 27.77 -3.84
C GLU A 312 3.05 26.45 -3.15
N VAL A 313 3.42 26.31 -1.87
CA VAL A 313 3.28 25.08 -1.10
C VAL A 313 2.11 25.18 -0.12
N PHE A 314 1.87 26.33 0.50
CA PHE A 314 0.78 26.61 1.41
C PHE A 314 -0.24 27.50 0.69
N LYS A 315 -1.29 26.85 0.19
CA LYS A 315 -2.38 27.51 -0.53
C LYS A 315 -3.64 27.53 0.31
N THR A 316 -4.31 28.66 0.26
CA THR A 316 -5.61 28.87 0.90
C THR A 316 -6.66 29.17 -0.16
N CYS A 317 -7.86 28.62 0.03
CA CYS A 317 -9.01 28.87 -0.82
C CYS A 317 -10.22 29.16 0.06
N LYS A 318 -11.00 30.17 -0.33
CA LYS A 318 -12.21 30.55 0.39
C LYS A 318 -13.32 29.54 0.17
N GLU A 319 -14.17 29.34 1.17
CA GLU A 319 -15.20 28.29 1.15
C GLU A 319 -16.15 28.42 -0.05
N ARG A 320 -16.53 29.64 -0.46
CA ARG A 320 -17.36 29.85 -1.66
C ARG A 320 -16.66 29.46 -2.96
N GLU A 321 -15.35 29.71 -3.05
CA GLU A 321 -14.54 29.41 -4.24
C GLU A 321 -14.33 27.90 -4.38
N SER A 322 -14.26 27.17 -3.26
CA SER A 322 -14.09 25.71 -3.28
C SER A 322 -15.24 24.95 -3.98
N ARG A 323 -16.43 25.56 -4.09
CA ARG A 323 -17.62 24.98 -4.75
C ARG A 323 -17.53 25.02 -6.29
N ASN A 324 -16.55 25.74 -6.85
CA ASN A 324 -16.25 25.79 -8.28
C ASN A 324 -14.78 25.35 -8.50
N PRO A 325 -14.51 24.04 -8.68
CA PRO A 325 -13.15 23.50 -8.78
C PRO A 325 -12.54 23.79 -10.16
N GLY A 326 -12.19 25.04 -10.42
CA GLY A 326 -11.36 25.45 -11.54
C GLY A 326 -9.95 25.75 -11.05
N VAL A 327 -8.97 24.99 -11.55
CA VAL A 327 -7.53 25.07 -11.29
C VAL A 327 -7.06 24.24 -10.10
N LEU A 328 -6.54 23.05 -10.39
CA LEU A 328 -5.68 22.31 -9.47
C LEU A 328 -4.32 23.01 -9.42
N ILE A 329 -3.82 23.19 -8.20
CA ILE A 329 -2.87 24.24 -7.89
C ILE A 329 -1.49 23.64 -7.59
N GLY A 330 -0.67 23.34 -8.61
CA GLY A 330 0.78 23.14 -8.48
C GLY A 330 1.24 21.70 -8.19
N PRO A 331 2.53 21.41 -8.45
CA PRO A 331 3.03 20.03 -8.50
C PRO A 331 3.12 19.35 -7.14
N VAL A 332 3.37 20.09 -6.05
CA VAL A 332 3.42 19.58 -4.67
C VAL A 332 2.98 20.68 -3.71
N CYS A 333 1.77 20.60 -3.16
CA CYS A 333 1.29 21.60 -2.20
C CYS A 333 0.27 21.07 -1.19
N ILE A 334 0.09 21.85 -0.12
CA ILE A 334 -0.97 21.75 0.87
C ILE A 334 -2.00 22.82 0.56
N HIS A 335 -3.26 22.43 0.48
CA HIS A 335 -4.39 23.28 0.17
C HIS A 335 -5.38 23.29 1.33
N ALA A 336 -5.64 24.47 1.89
CA ALA A 336 -6.53 24.67 3.03
C ALA A 336 -7.78 25.47 2.62
N ILE A 337 -8.94 25.01 3.06
CA ILE A 337 -10.22 25.73 2.92
C ILE A 337 -10.42 26.59 4.16
N ILE A 338 -10.57 27.90 3.94
CA ILE A 338 -10.67 28.92 4.99
C ILE A 338 -12.02 29.64 4.93
N SER A 339 -12.42 30.28 6.03
CA SER A 339 -13.65 31.08 6.04
C SER A 339 -13.54 32.25 5.05
N ASP A 340 -14.65 32.68 4.46
CA ASP A 340 -14.68 33.84 3.56
C ASP A 340 -14.22 35.14 4.28
N ASP A 341 -14.43 35.20 5.59
CA ASP A 341 -14.14 36.33 6.48
C ASP A 341 -12.70 36.34 6.98
N GLU A 342 -11.92 35.28 6.74
CA GLU A 342 -10.52 35.21 7.14
C GLU A 342 -9.57 35.79 6.08
N ASP A 343 -8.46 36.35 6.54
CA ASP A 343 -7.33 36.73 5.69
C ASP A 343 -6.65 35.51 5.08
N ALA A 344 -5.75 35.71 4.11
CA ALA A 344 -5.05 34.64 3.40
C ALA A 344 -4.23 33.70 4.31
N VAL A 345 -4.00 34.07 5.58
CA VAL A 345 -3.36 33.23 6.61
C VAL A 345 -4.42 32.74 7.59
N SER A 346 -4.94 31.54 7.38
CA SER A 346 -5.80 30.89 8.38
C SER A 346 -5.00 29.88 9.18
N LEU A 347 -4.93 30.11 10.50
CA LEU A 347 -4.29 29.19 11.45
C LEU A 347 -5.23 28.06 11.90
N GLN A 348 -6.53 28.14 11.57
CA GLN A 348 -7.55 27.15 11.90
C GLN A 348 -8.47 26.88 10.69
N PRO A 349 -7.93 26.28 9.62
CA PRO A 349 -8.73 25.97 8.44
C PRO A 349 -9.81 24.92 8.74
N HIS A 350 -10.91 24.93 7.99
CA HIS A 350 -11.99 23.95 8.09
C HIS A 350 -11.61 22.58 7.55
N GLN A 351 -10.75 22.58 6.54
CA GLN A 351 -10.27 21.37 5.90
C GLN A 351 -8.93 21.64 5.23
N VAL A 352 -8.00 20.70 5.36
CA VAL A 352 -6.73 20.72 4.67
C VAL A 352 -6.59 19.45 3.84
N SER A 353 -6.03 19.61 2.64
CA SER A 353 -5.83 18.55 1.64
C SER A 353 -4.42 18.65 1.06
N ILE A 354 -3.90 17.54 0.56
CA ILE A 354 -2.59 17.48 -0.12
C ILE A 354 -2.84 17.27 -1.60
N ILE A 355 -2.16 18.09 -2.41
CA ILE A 355 -2.19 18.05 -3.86
C ILE A 355 -0.81 17.65 -4.36
N LEU A 356 -0.76 16.61 -5.20
CA LEU A 356 0.43 16.21 -5.95
C LEU A 356 0.05 16.14 -7.44
N GLU A 357 0.88 16.70 -8.30
CA GLU A 357 0.69 16.75 -9.77
C GLU A 357 -0.73 17.19 -10.15
N ASP A 358 -1.19 18.27 -9.53
CA ASP A 358 -2.52 18.83 -9.78
C ASP A 358 -3.65 17.82 -9.47
N ARG A 359 -3.47 16.92 -8.50
CA ARG A 359 -4.53 16.01 -8.02
C ARG A 359 -4.57 15.99 -6.51
N VAL A 360 -5.78 16.03 -5.95
CA VAL A 360 -5.98 15.83 -4.51
C VAL A 360 -5.67 14.36 -4.18
N VAL A 361 -4.55 14.12 -3.53
CA VAL A 361 -4.12 12.77 -3.13
C VAL A 361 -4.56 12.41 -1.73
N MET A 362 -4.78 13.42 -0.87
CA MET A 362 -5.27 13.23 0.48
C MET A 362 -6.22 14.36 0.85
N HIS A 363 -7.41 14.01 1.32
CA HIS A 363 -8.41 14.93 1.83
C HIS A 363 -8.76 14.48 3.26
N SER A 364 -9.06 15.41 4.18
CA SER A 364 -9.54 15.18 5.57
C SER A 364 -8.57 15.53 6.70
N PHE A 365 -7.60 16.42 6.49
CA PHE A 365 -6.84 17.00 7.60
C PHE A 365 -7.60 18.18 8.21
N GLN A 366 -7.44 18.37 9.52
CA GLN A 366 -8.03 19.48 10.28
C GLN A 366 -6.97 20.47 10.77
N SER A 367 -5.69 20.21 10.50
CA SER A 367 -4.58 21.07 10.91
C SER A 367 -3.49 21.09 9.84
N TRP A 368 -2.78 22.22 9.75
CA TRP A 368 -1.61 22.35 8.89
C TRP A 368 -0.46 21.42 9.30
N PRO A 369 -0.11 21.26 10.60
CA PRO A 369 0.94 20.33 11.00
C PRO A 369 0.69 18.88 10.59
N ASP A 370 -0.55 18.39 10.70
CA ASP A 370 -0.90 17.02 10.27
C ASP A 370 -0.73 16.85 8.76
N ALA A 371 -1.25 17.80 7.98
CA ALA A 371 -1.10 17.78 6.53
C ALA A 371 0.36 17.91 6.09
N PHE A 372 1.15 18.75 6.77
CA PHE A 372 2.57 18.91 6.49
C PHE A 372 3.35 17.63 6.76
N LEU A 373 3.09 16.98 7.90
CA LEU A 373 3.72 15.70 8.24
C LEU A 373 3.38 14.62 7.21
N ALA A 374 2.14 14.58 6.73
CA ALA A 374 1.72 13.66 5.67
C ALA A 374 2.39 13.97 4.33
N LEU A 375 2.47 15.25 3.95
CA LEU A 375 3.20 15.66 2.76
C LEU A 375 4.69 15.28 2.87
N PHE A 376 5.31 15.54 4.03
CA PHE A 376 6.69 15.14 4.29
C PHE A 376 6.85 13.62 4.12
N GLY A 377 5.98 12.82 4.72
CA GLY A 377 5.98 11.36 4.53
C GLY A 377 5.85 10.93 3.07
N LEU A 378 4.97 11.57 2.30
CA LEU A 378 4.77 11.30 0.87
C LEU A 378 6.01 11.65 0.03
N VAL A 379 6.68 12.76 0.32
CA VAL A 379 7.92 13.13 -0.37
C VAL A 379 8.96 12.01 -0.26
N TYR A 380 9.11 11.40 0.91
CA TYR A 380 10.01 10.26 1.10
C TYR A 380 9.49 8.97 0.47
N ALA A 381 8.19 8.68 0.60
CA ALA A 381 7.60 7.45 0.09
C ALA A 381 7.63 7.38 -1.45
N LEU A 382 7.46 8.53 -2.10
CA LEU A 382 7.40 8.68 -3.56
C LEU A 382 8.72 9.14 -4.17
N HIS A 383 9.76 9.34 -3.35
CA HIS A 383 11.06 9.86 -3.80
C HIS A 383 10.93 11.18 -4.56
N LEU A 384 10.12 12.10 -4.06
CA LEU A 384 9.98 13.43 -4.64
C LEU A 384 11.14 14.33 -4.17
N ASP A 385 11.51 15.30 -4.99
CA ASP A 385 12.33 16.42 -4.54
C ASP A 385 11.52 17.31 -3.58
N TYR A 386 12.20 17.96 -2.64
CA TYR A 386 11.54 19.00 -1.85
C TYR A 386 11.05 20.14 -2.75
N PRO A 387 9.87 20.72 -2.45
CA PRO A 387 9.39 21.90 -3.15
C PRO A 387 10.49 22.98 -3.13
N LYS A 388 11.00 23.34 -4.32
CA LYS A 388 12.06 24.34 -4.48
C LYS A 388 11.86 25.63 -3.67
N PRO A 389 10.65 26.24 -3.64
CA PRO A 389 10.44 27.48 -2.89
C PRO A 389 10.53 27.32 -1.35
N MET A 390 10.50 26.09 -0.82
CA MET A 390 10.57 25.77 0.61
C MET A 390 11.63 24.70 0.95
N SER A 391 12.63 24.51 0.09
CA SER A 391 13.58 23.40 0.22
C SER A 391 14.36 23.41 1.55
N GLY A 392 14.72 24.60 2.04
CA GLY A 392 15.38 24.85 3.32
C GLY A 392 14.47 24.55 4.51
N SER A 393 13.19 24.87 4.43
CA SER A 393 12.20 24.56 5.47
C SER A 393 12.01 23.06 5.66
N PHE A 394 11.91 22.32 4.55
CA PHE A 394 11.86 20.85 4.59
C PHE A 394 13.18 20.26 5.12
N LEU A 395 14.33 20.79 4.70
CA LEU A 395 15.63 20.36 5.19
C LEU A 395 15.82 20.66 6.69
N PHE A 396 15.36 21.82 7.15
CA PHE A 396 15.39 22.21 8.56
C PHE A 396 14.58 21.22 9.40
N ILE A 397 13.36 20.88 8.99
CA ILE A 397 12.53 19.88 9.69
C ILE A 397 13.21 18.51 9.65
N GLN A 398 13.74 18.09 8.51
CA GLN A 398 14.47 16.83 8.37
C GLN A 398 15.64 16.74 9.37
N GLN A 399 16.48 17.75 9.42
CA GLN A 399 17.73 17.72 10.18
C GLN A 399 17.52 18.07 11.65
N VAL A 400 16.74 19.11 11.94
CA VAL A 400 16.58 19.65 13.30
C VAL A 400 15.47 18.93 14.05
N PHE A 401 14.32 18.67 13.42
CA PHE A 401 13.20 18.02 14.12
C PHE A 401 13.33 16.50 14.13
N LEU A 402 13.78 15.93 13.01
CA LEU A 402 13.73 14.48 12.81
C LEU A 402 15.10 13.80 12.90
N ASN A 403 16.20 14.57 12.90
CA ASN A 403 17.57 14.06 12.92
C ASN A 403 17.82 12.99 11.83
N ILE A 404 17.33 13.25 10.61
CA ILE A 404 17.50 12.38 9.44
C ILE A 404 18.66 12.94 8.60
N ASP A 405 19.72 12.16 8.40
CA ASP A 405 20.92 12.58 7.67
C ASP A 405 20.60 13.13 6.26
N SER A 406 21.20 14.28 5.93
CA SER A 406 21.04 14.99 4.65
C SER A 406 21.86 14.44 3.48
N LYS A 407 22.50 13.27 3.65
CA LYS A 407 23.26 12.63 2.56
C LYS A 407 22.31 12.03 1.53
N ARG A 408 21.88 12.96 0.66
CA ARG A 408 21.14 12.88 -0.60
C ARG A 408 20.90 11.49 -1.19
N LEU A 409 19.61 11.21 -1.36
CA LEU A 409 19.09 10.59 -2.58
C LEU A 409 19.32 11.55 -3.77
N THR A 410 20.54 11.54 -4.31
CA THR A 410 20.84 12.06 -5.66
C THR A 410 21.23 10.92 -6.56
#